data_AF-A0A2W7BMU7-F1
#
_entry.id   AF-A0A2W7BMU7-F1
#
_cell.length_a   1.000
_cell.length_b   1.000
_cell.length_c   1.000
_cell.angle_alpha   90.00
_cell.angle_beta   90.00
_cell.angle_gamma   90.00
#
_symmetry.space_group_name_H-M   'P 1'
#
loop_
_entity.id
_entity.type
_entity.pdbx_description
1 polymer ?
#
loop_
_entity_poly.entity_id
_entity_poly.type
_entity_poly.pdbx_seq_one_letter_code
_entity_poly.pdbx_strand_id
1 'polypeptide(L)'
;MSENKKLTIKELREFGLLTGGIIAVLFGLILPLARGHSLPIIPWVIAIIFVGLAILLPKSLDPIYRVWMKIGFYVGWLESRIVLSIVFFIILTPMALIIKLFNRDTMARKFDFQVETYRSSSKINPSSGMEKPY
;
A
#
# COMPACT_ATOMS: atom_id res chain seq x y z
N MET A 1 7.50 -9.57 19.26
CA MET A 1 6.82 -8.61 20.16
C MET A 1 5.31 -8.69 19.89
N SER A 2 4.64 -9.76 20.35
CA SER A 2 3.18 -9.88 20.22
C SER A 2 2.54 -9.20 21.42
N GLU A 3 2.34 -7.89 21.34
CA GLU A 3 1.50 -7.20 22.32
C GLU A 3 0.09 -7.77 22.20
N ASN A 4 -0.39 -8.40 23.27
CA ASN A 4 -1.75 -8.93 23.36
C ASN A 4 -2.69 -7.73 23.61
N LYS A 5 -2.78 -6.82 22.62
CA LYS A 5 -3.68 -5.68 22.64
C LYS A 5 -5.10 -6.25 22.60
N LYS A 6 -5.72 -6.36 23.77
CA LYS A 6 -7.13 -6.74 23.88
C LYS A 6 -7.92 -5.72 23.06
N LEU A 7 -8.59 -6.19 22.02
CA LEU A 7 -9.39 -5.35 21.15
C LEU A 7 -10.44 -4.64 22.00
N THR A 8 -10.48 -3.32 21.87
CA THR A 8 -11.45 -2.53 22.62
C THR A 8 -12.84 -2.74 22.05
N ILE A 9 -13.85 -2.79 22.92
CA ILE A 9 -15.26 -2.95 22.52
C ILE A 9 -15.66 -1.85 21.51
N LYS A 10 -15.04 -0.67 21.62
CA LYS A 10 -15.20 0.45 20.69
C LYS A 10 -14.70 0.14 19.28
N GLU A 11 -13.48 -0.37 19.13
CA GLU A 11 -12.90 -0.78 17.82
C GLU A 11 -13.82 -1.81 17.12
N LEU A 12 -14.38 -2.74 17.89
CA LEU A 12 -15.23 -3.81 17.36
C LEU A 12 -16.61 -3.31 16.91
N ARG A 13 -17.17 -2.33 17.63
CA ARG A 13 -18.41 -1.64 17.25
C ARG A 13 -18.19 -0.77 16.01
N GLU A 14 -17.12 0.01 15.97
CA GLU A 14 -16.77 0.83 14.80
C GLU A 14 -16.58 -0.04 13.56
N PHE A 15 -15.89 -1.18 13.67
CA PHE A 15 -15.77 -2.13 12.57
C PHE A 15 -17.12 -2.61 12.04
N GLY A 16 -18.01 -3.07 12.93
CA GLY A 16 -19.33 -3.57 12.53
C GLY A 16 -20.24 -2.48 11.94
N LEU A 17 -20.17 -1.25 12.47
CA LEU A 17 -20.90 -0.10 11.92
C LEU A 17 -20.35 0.32 10.55
N LEU A 18 -19.03 0.41 10.40
CA LEU A 18 -18.39 0.78 9.13
C LEU A 18 -18.64 -0.27 8.06
N THR A 19 -18.43 -1.55 8.38
CA THR A 19 -18.66 -2.65 7.42
C THR A 19 -20.13 -2.78 7.04
N GLY A 20 -21.05 -2.76 8.01
CA GLY A 20 -22.49 -2.78 7.74
C GLY A 20 -22.96 -1.56 6.94
N GLY A 21 -22.45 -0.36 7.27
CA GLY A 21 -22.75 0.87 6.52
C GLY A 21 -22.21 0.83 5.09
N ILE A 22 -20.97 0.39 4.89
CA ILE A 22 -20.37 0.21 3.56
C ILE A 22 -21.18 -0.80 2.73
N ILE A 23 -21.61 -1.91 3.32
CA ILE A 23 -22.44 -2.91 2.63
C ILE A 23 -23.79 -2.31 2.23
N ALA A 24 -24.47 -1.61 3.15
CA ALA A 24 -25.76 -0.97 2.86
C ALA A 24 -25.64 0.10 1.76
N VAL A 25 -24.61 0.94 1.80
CA VAL A 25 -24.45 2.04 0.85
C VAL A 25 -23.96 1.54 -0.51
N LEU A 26 -22.90 0.73 -0.57
CA LEU A 26 -22.36 0.24 -1.84
C LEU A 26 -23.30 -0.76 -2.51
N PHE A 27 -23.74 -1.79 -1.78
CA PHE A 27 -24.51 -2.90 -2.36
C PHE A 27 -26.02 -2.68 -2.27
N GLY A 28 -26.50 -1.95 -1.27
CA GLY A 28 -27.93 -1.65 -1.11
C GLY A 28 -28.39 -0.41 -1.87
N LEU A 29 -27.50 0.54 -2.20
CA LEU A 29 -27.89 1.81 -2.82
C LEU A 29 -27.13 2.10 -4.13
N ILE A 30 -25.80 2.14 -4.11
CA ILE A 30 -24.99 2.58 -5.26
C ILE A 30 -25.04 1.57 -6.42
N LEU A 31 -24.81 0.29 -6.16
CA LEU A 31 -24.88 -0.76 -7.18
C LEU A 31 -26.25 -0.92 -7.84
N PRO A 32 -27.38 -0.98 -7.10
CA PRO A 32 -28.70 -1.11 -7.73
C PRO A 32 -29.10 0.15 -8.49
N LEU A 33 -28.75 1.34 -7.98
CA LEU A 33 -29.00 2.60 -8.68
C LEU A 33 -28.17 2.71 -9.97
N ALA A 34 -26.90 2.30 -9.93
CA ALA A 34 -26.03 2.29 -11.10
C ALA A 34 -26.44 1.26 -12.17
N ARG A 35 -27.11 0.16 -11.77
CA ARG A 35 -27.61 -0.88 -12.69
C ARG A 35 -29.10 -0.76 -13.04
N GLY A 36 -29.81 0.24 -12.52
CA GLY A 36 -31.24 0.44 -12.77
C GLY A 36 -32.15 -0.72 -12.32
N HIS A 37 -31.69 -1.56 -11.39
CA HIS A 37 -32.45 -2.69 -10.87
C HIS A 37 -33.15 -2.33 -9.55
N SER A 38 -34.22 -3.06 -9.20
CA SER A 38 -34.89 -2.93 -7.91
C SER A 38 -33.91 -3.13 -6.75
N LEU A 39 -34.09 -2.35 -5.67
CA LEU A 39 -33.25 -2.43 -4.47
C LEU A 39 -33.22 -3.88 -3.94
N PRO A 40 -32.08 -4.59 -4.05
CA PRO A 40 -31.99 -5.96 -3.58
C PRO A 40 -32.12 -5.97 -2.06
N ILE A 41 -32.98 -6.85 -1.53
CA ILE A 41 -33.24 -6.95 -0.08
C ILE A 41 -32.05 -7.59 0.66
N ILE A 42 -31.26 -8.42 -0.03
CA ILE A 42 -30.17 -9.20 0.55
C ILE A 42 -29.09 -8.31 1.22
N PRO A 43 -28.54 -7.26 0.56
CA PRO A 43 -27.57 -6.37 1.20
C PRO A 43 -28.11 -5.66 2.45
N TRP A 44 -29.38 -5.27 2.44
CA TRP A 44 -30.02 -4.62 3.58
C TRP A 44 -30.14 -5.57 4.78
N VAL A 45 -30.53 -6.82 4.55
CA VAL A 45 -30.60 -7.85 5.60
C VAL A 45 -29.22 -8.11 6.21
N ILE A 46 -28.19 -8.25 5.37
CA ILE A 46 -26.81 -8.46 5.84
C ILE A 46 -26.31 -7.26 6.64
N ALA A 47 -26.58 -6.04 6.18
CA ALA A 47 -26.21 -4.82 6.88
C ALA A 47 -26.90 -4.72 8.25
N ILE A 48 -28.20 -5.01 8.33
CA ILE A 48 -28.96 -4.99 9.59
C ILE A 48 -28.43 -6.04 10.57
N ILE A 49 -28.08 -7.24 10.09
CA ILE A 49 -27.48 -8.28 10.93
C ILE A 49 -26.13 -7.83 11.46
N PHE A 50 -25.26 -7.26 10.61
CA PHE A 50 -23.94 -6.79 11.01
C PHE A 50 -24.02 -5.61 12.00
N VAL A 51 -24.85 -4.62 11.72
CA VAL A 51 -25.08 -3.46 12.59
C VAL A 51 -25.73 -3.89 13.90
N GLY A 52 -26.71 -4.80 13.84
CA GLY A 52 -27.36 -5.38 15.01
C GLY A 52 -26.37 -6.12 15.91
N LEU A 53 -25.54 -6.99 15.34
CA LEU A 53 -24.48 -7.69 16.07
C LEU A 53 -23.45 -6.71 16.67
N ALA A 54 -23.12 -5.63 15.96
CA ALA A 54 -22.21 -4.59 16.45
C ALA A 54 -22.75 -3.82 17.67
N ILE A 55 -24.08 -3.66 17.76
CA ILE A 55 -24.74 -2.96 18.86
C ILE A 55 -25.03 -3.89 20.04
N LEU A 56 -25.59 -5.07 19.78
CA LEU A 56 -26.09 -6.02 20.77
C LEU A 56 -24.98 -6.87 21.41
N LEU A 57 -24.10 -7.48 20.59
CA LEU A 57 -23.05 -8.38 21.05
C LEU A 57 -21.75 -8.15 20.27
N PRO A 58 -21.04 -7.04 20.51
CA PRO A 58 -19.79 -6.74 19.81
C PRO A 58 -18.77 -7.87 19.98
N LYS A 59 -18.74 -8.56 21.13
CA LYS A 59 -17.81 -9.67 21.40
C LYS A 59 -17.91 -10.84 20.40
N SER A 60 -19.07 -11.06 19.77
CA SER A 60 -19.22 -12.12 18.76
C SER A 60 -18.49 -11.80 17.46
N LEU A 61 -18.16 -10.53 17.22
CA LEU A 61 -17.41 -10.08 16.05
C LEU A 61 -15.89 -10.22 16.23
N ASP A 62 -15.39 -10.56 17.43
CA ASP A 62 -13.94 -10.71 17.70
C ASP A 62 -13.25 -11.71 16.75
N PRO A 63 -13.73 -12.95 16.55
CA PRO A 63 -13.07 -13.89 15.64
C PRO A 63 -13.09 -13.40 14.18
N ILE A 64 -14.19 -12.79 13.75
CA ILE A 64 -14.36 -12.24 12.40
C ILE A 64 -13.39 -11.09 12.18
N TYR A 65 -13.32 -10.16 13.14
CA TYR A 65 -12.41 -9.02 13.09
C TYR A 65 -10.96 -9.48 13.03
N ARG A 66 -10.56 -10.47 13.83
CA ARG A 66 -9.18 -11.00 13.80
C ARG A 66 -8.81 -11.60 12.45
N VAL A 67 -9.71 -12.38 11.86
CA VAL A 67 -9.49 -12.94 10.51
C VAL A 67 -9.40 -11.82 9.48
N TRP A 68 -10.30 -10.84 9.55
CA TRP A 68 -10.29 -9.69 8.66
C TRP A 68 -9.01 -8.87 8.77
N MET A 69 -8.53 -8.61 9.98
CA MET A 69 -7.28 -7.89 10.21
C MET A 69 -6.07 -8.67 9.71
N LYS A 70 -6.07 -10.00 9.85
CA LYS A 70 -5.03 -10.86 9.29
C LYS A 70 -4.98 -10.75 7.77
N ILE A 71 -6.14 -10.75 7.10
CA ILE A 71 -6.24 -10.52 5.66
C ILE A 71 -5.71 -9.13 5.31
N GLY A 72 -6.15 -8.09 6.04
CA GLY A 72 -5.68 -6.72 5.85
C GLY A 72 -4.17 -6.57 5.99
N PHE A 73 -3.55 -7.31 6.91
CA PHE A 73 -2.10 -7.35 7.05
C PHE A 73 -1.40 -7.93 5.81
N TYR A 74 -1.89 -9.07 5.29
CA TYR A 74 -1.33 -9.64 4.06
C TYR A 74 -1.53 -8.74 2.84
N VAL A 75 -2.69 -8.08 2.75
CA VAL A 75 -2.96 -7.10 1.71
C VAL A 75 -1.98 -5.93 1.83
N GLY A 76 -1.80 -5.34 3.01
CA GLY A 76 -0.85 -4.23 3.19
C GLY A 76 0.60 -4.64 2.89
N TRP A 77 1.00 -5.85 3.27
CA TRP A 77 2.31 -6.40 2.92
C TRP A 77 2.47 -6.56 1.41
N LEU A 78 1.43 -6.99 0.72
CA LEU A 78 1.41 -7.12 -0.74
C LEU A 78 1.45 -5.75 -1.43
N GLU A 79 0.63 -4.79 -0.98
CA GLU A 79 0.58 -3.41 -1.48
C GLU A 79 1.97 -2.75 -1.48
N SER A 80 2.71 -2.86 -0.37
CA SER A 80 4.05 -2.29 -0.28
C SER A 80 5.01 -2.83 -1.36
N ARG A 81 4.87 -4.11 -1.74
CA ARG A 81 5.68 -4.76 -2.78
C ARG A 81 5.19 -4.42 -4.17
N ILE A 82 3.86 -4.39 -4.35
CA ILE A 82 3.23 -4.06 -5.62
C ILE A 82 3.59 -2.63 -6.01
N VAL A 83 3.40 -1.65 -5.12
CA VAL A 83 3.71 -0.25 -5.40
C VAL A 83 5.17 -0.07 -5.79
N LEU A 84 6.10 -0.66 -5.03
CA LEU A 84 7.52 -0.58 -5.35
C LEU A 84 7.85 -1.25 -6.69
N SER A 85 7.25 -2.40 -6.98
CA SER A 85 7.43 -3.11 -8.25
C SER A 85 6.92 -2.27 -9.42
N ILE A 86 5.72 -1.69 -9.30
CA ILE A 86 5.13 -0.81 -10.31
C ILE A 86 6.05 0.37 -10.59
N VAL A 87 6.50 1.08 -9.54
CA VAL A 87 7.42 2.22 -9.70
C VAL A 87 8.72 1.78 -10.39
N PHE A 88 9.29 0.65 -10.00
CA PHE A 88 10.53 0.16 -10.59
C PHE A 88 10.38 -0.20 -12.07
N PHE A 89 9.32 -0.93 -12.44
CA PHE A 89 9.13 -1.40 -13.81
C PHE A 89 8.55 -0.34 -14.74
N ILE A 90 7.71 0.58 -14.26
CA ILE A 90 7.06 1.59 -15.10
C ILE A 90 7.86 2.88 -15.19
N ILE A 91 8.65 3.23 -14.17
CA ILE A 91 9.39 4.50 -14.15
C ILE A 91 10.89 4.24 -14.29
N LEU A 92 11.49 3.48 -13.37
CA LEU A 92 12.94 3.33 -13.32
C LEU A 92 13.51 2.52 -14.48
N THR A 93 12.85 1.41 -14.83
CA THR A 93 13.30 0.51 -15.90
C THR A 93 13.26 1.18 -17.29
N PRO A 94 12.16 1.83 -17.73
CA PRO A 94 12.17 2.52 -19.01
C PRO A 94 13.12 3.71 -19.00
N MET A 95 13.27 4.44 -17.89
CA MET A 95 14.28 5.50 -17.77
C MET A 95 15.70 4.94 -18.00
N ALA A 96 16.02 3.80 -17.38
CA ALA A 96 17.31 3.14 -17.57
C ALA A 96 17.50 2.63 -19.02
N LEU A 97 16.44 2.09 -19.64
CA LEU A 97 16.46 1.67 -21.04
C LEU A 97 16.68 2.86 -21.98
N ILE A 98 16.04 4.00 -21.73
CA ILE A 98 16.22 5.23 -22.50
C ILE A 98 17.68 5.68 -22.42
N ILE A 99 18.26 5.77 -21.20
CA ILE A 99 19.68 6.15 -21.01
C ILE A 99 20.62 5.19 -21.75
N LYS A 100 20.32 3.89 -21.69
CA LYS A 100 21.07 2.84 -22.41
C LYS A 100 20.97 2.99 -23.92
N LEU A 101 19.78 3.33 -24.45
CA LEU A 101 19.55 3.53 -25.88
C LEU A 101 20.31 4.76 -26.41
N PHE A 102 20.39 5.83 -25.63
CA PHE A 102 21.20 7.00 -25.93
C PHE A 102 22.71 6.78 -25.69
N ASN A 103 23.14 5.55 -25.38
CA ASN A 103 24.53 5.13 -25.15
C ASN A 103 25.29 6.03 -24.15
N ARG A 104 24.57 6.65 -23.21
CA ARG A 104 25.15 7.50 -22.16
C ARG A 104 25.59 6.61 -21.01
N ASP A 105 26.88 6.30 -20.97
CA ASP A 105 27.49 5.62 -19.84
C ASP A 105 27.95 6.64 -18.79
N THR A 106 27.03 7.07 -17.93
CA THR A 106 27.33 8.06 -16.87
C THR A 106 28.33 7.55 -15.82
N MET A 107 28.56 6.24 -15.77
CA MET A 107 29.43 5.62 -14.77
C MET A 107 30.67 4.96 -15.40
N ALA A 108 30.92 5.16 -16.71
CA ALA A 108 32.04 4.55 -17.43
C ALA A 108 32.22 3.05 -17.09
N ARG A 109 31.11 2.30 -17.13
CA ARG A 109 31.04 0.89 -16.74
C ARG A 109 31.59 -0.06 -17.79
N LYS A 110 31.85 0.42 -19.01
CA LYS A 110 32.53 -0.37 -20.05
C LYS A 110 34.00 -0.59 -19.65
N PHE A 111 34.43 -1.85 -19.69
CA PHE A 111 35.85 -2.19 -19.55
C PHE A 111 36.60 -1.69 -20.79
N ASP A 112 37.56 -0.82 -20.56
CA ASP A 112 38.52 -0.37 -21.54
C ASP A 112 39.87 -1.06 -21.26
N PHE A 113 40.27 -1.93 -22.19
CA PHE A 113 41.50 -2.72 -22.09
C PHE A 113 42.74 -1.92 -22.50
N GLN A 114 42.59 -0.68 -22.98
CA GLN A 114 43.70 0.18 -23.39
C GLN A 114 44.16 1.13 -22.28
N VAL A 115 43.49 1.16 -21.13
CA VAL A 115 43.85 2.02 -20.00
C VAL A 115 44.68 1.26 -18.98
N GLU A 116 45.84 1.81 -18.61
CA GLU A 116 46.72 1.19 -17.62
C GLU A 116 46.10 1.13 -16.22
N THR A 117 45.16 2.02 -15.88
CA THR A 117 44.48 2.04 -14.58
C THR A 117 43.14 2.78 -14.65
N TYR A 118 42.09 2.23 -14.00
CA TYR A 118 40.75 2.84 -13.88
C TYR A 118 40.63 3.94 -12.79
N ARG A 119 41.73 4.35 -12.18
CA ARG A 119 41.72 5.31 -11.06
C ARG A 119 41.43 6.70 -11.61
N SER A 120 40.31 7.28 -11.20
CA SER A 120 40.05 8.70 -11.39
C SER A 120 40.82 9.50 -10.33
N SER A 121 41.72 10.39 -10.76
CA SER A 121 42.41 11.30 -9.84
C SER A 121 41.39 12.15 -9.07
N SER A 122 41.50 12.12 -7.74
CA SER A 122 40.70 12.98 -6.87
C SER A 122 40.98 14.43 -7.20
N LYS A 123 39.94 15.22 -7.47
CA LYS A 123 40.08 16.69 -7.51
C LYS A 123 40.27 17.16 -6.07
N ILE A 124 41.37 17.88 -5.82
CA ILE A 124 41.61 18.50 -4.53
C ILE A 124 40.48 19.52 -4.29
N ASN A 125 39.61 19.25 -3.32
CA ASN A 125 38.53 20.17 -2.97
C ASN A 125 39.15 21.34 -2.19
N PRO A 126 39.07 22.60 -2.67
CA PRO A 126 39.63 23.74 -1.95
C PRO A 126 38.95 23.88 -0.58
N SER A 127 39.73 24.17 0.47
CA SER A 127 39.22 24.19 1.86
C SER A 127 38.13 25.24 2.11
N SER A 128 37.99 26.23 1.21
CA SER A 128 36.91 27.21 1.24
C SER A 128 35.51 26.57 1.17
N GLY A 129 35.37 25.39 0.57
CA GLY A 129 34.12 24.61 0.57
C GLY A 129 33.76 23.98 1.92
N MET A 130 34.69 23.97 2.89
CA MET A 130 34.44 23.49 4.26
C MET A 130 34.10 24.63 5.24
N GLU A 131 34.21 25.90 4.83
CA GLU A 131 33.96 27.06 5.71
C GLU A 131 32.46 27.34 5.93
N LYS A 132 31.59 26.88 5.02
CA LYS A 132 30.13 26.97 5.16
C LYS A 132 29.50 25.60 4.90
N PRO A 133 29.33 24.78 5.95
CA PRO A 133 28.84 23.42 5.81
C PRO A 133 27.32 23.32 5.60
N TYR A 134 26.60 24.45 5.48
CA TYR A 134 25.16 24.53 5.23
C TYR A 134 24.83 25.66 4.25
#